data_AF-A0A2H6N055-F1
#
_entry.id   AF-A0A2H6N055-F1
#
_cell.length_a   1.000
_cell.length_b   1.000
_cell.length_c   1.000
_cell.angle_alpha   90.00
_cell.angle_beta   90.00
_cell.angle_gamma   90.00
#
_symmetry.space_group_name_H-M   'P 1'
#
loop_
_entity.id
_entity.type
_entity.pdbx_description
1 polymer ?
#
loop_
_entity_poly.entity_id
_entity_poly.type
_entity_poly.pdbx_seq_one_letter_code
_entity_poly.pdbx_strand_id
1 'polypeptide(L)'
;FRTLNMVTPTLRVEDCSIALLPRNHEKNRCMDVLPPDRCLPFLITIDGESSNYINAALMDSYKQPSAFIVTQHPLPNTVKDFWRLVLDYHCTSIVMLNDVDPAQLCP
;
A
#
# COMPACT_ATOMS: atom_id res chain seq x y z
N PHE A 1 2.63 -24.34 -5.68
CA PHE A 1 1.88 -23.39 -4.84
C PHE A 1 1.60 -23.86 -3.41
N ARG A 2 1.26 -25.13 -3.13
CA ARG A 2 1.04 -25.60 -1.73
C ARG A 2 2.19 -25.30 -0.76
N THR A 3 3.43 -25.55 -1.18
CA THR A 3 4.61 -25.24 -0.36
C THR A 3 4.72 -23.76 -0.04
N LEU A 4 4.46 -22.88 -1.02
CA LEU A 4 4.46 -21.42 -0.81
C LEU A 4 3.46 -21.06 0.31
N ASN A 5 2.23 -21.55 0.22
CA ASN A 5 1.20 -21.28 1.22
C ASN A 5 1.56 -21.81 2.62
N MET A 6 2.36 -22.88 2.72
CA MET A 6 2.84 -23.40 4.01
C MET A 6 3.96 -22.56 4.63
N VAL A 7 4.76 -21.87 3.80
CA VAL A 7 5.92 -21.08 4.27
C VAL A 7 5.64 -19.58 4.30
N THR A 8 4.58 -19.10 3.65
CA THR A 8 4.13 -17.72 3.77
C THR A 8 3.68 -17.50 5.21
N PRO A 9 4.36 -16.62 5.96
CA PRO A 9 3.99 -16.35 7.34
C PRO A 9 2.59 -15.73 7.37
N THR A 10 1.72 -16.30 8.20
CA THR A 10 0.43 -15.68 8.51
C THR A 10 0.70 -14.40 9.30
N LEU A 11 0.29 -13.26 8.75
CA LEU A 11 0.33 -12.00 9.48
C LEU A 11 -0.68 -12.05 10.61
N ARG A 12 -0.24 -11.67 11.80
CA ARG A 12 -1.13 -11.53 12.94
C ARG A 12 -1.71 -10.12 12.95
N VAL A 13 -2.79 -9.92 13.69
CA VAL A 13 -3.48 -8.62 13.79
C VAL A 13 -2.52 -7.53 14.27
N GLU A 14 -1.67 -7.87 15.25
CA GLU A 14 -0.64 -7.00 15.79
C GLU A 14 0.44 -6.60 14.78
N ASP A 15 0.66 -7.40 13.72
CA ASP A 15 1.64 -7.09 12.69
C ASP A 15 1.11 -6.03 11.70
N CYS A 16 -0.20 -5.70 11.75
CA CYS A 16 -0.88 -4.73 10.87
C CYS A 16 -1.62 -3.65 11.69
N SER A 17 -1.13 -3.32 12.89
CA SER A 17 -1.84 -2.48 13.86
C SER A 17 -2.13 -1.07 13.32
N ILE A 18 -1.27 -0.52 12.47
CA ILE A 18 -1.43 0.81 11.88
C ILE A 18 -2.54 0.80 10.82
N ALA A 19 -2.56 -0.23 9.97
CA ALA A 19 -3.58 -0.40 8.94
C ALA A 19 -4.98 -0.58 9.54
N LEU A 20 -5.05 -1.15 10.74
CA LEU A 20 -6.27 -1.42 11.51
C LEU A 20 -6.74 -0.24 12.39
N LEU A 21 -6.07 0.90 12.35
CA LEU A 21 -6.57 2.09 13.05
C LEU A 21 -7.89 2.53 12.41
N PRO A 22 -8.93 2.92 13.19
CA PRO A 22 -10.24 3.28 12.64
C PRO A 22 -10.19 4.35 11.54
N ARG A 23 -9.28 5.33 11.66
CA ARG A 23 -9.05 6.38 10.66
C ARG A 23 -8.46 5.90 9.32
N ASN A 24 -7.94 4.68 9.28
CA ASN A 24 -7.30 4.09 8.11
C ASN A 24 -8.18 3.02 7.42
N HIS A 25 -9.30 2.60 8.03
CA HIS A 25 -10.18 1.56 7.49
C HIS A 25 -10.68 1.90 6.08
N GLU A 26 -11.15 3.13 5.86
CA GLU A 26 -11.67 3.58 4.56
C GLU A 26 -10.58 3.77 3.50
N LYS A 27 -9.29 3.64 3.88
CA LYS A 27 -8.16 3.68 2.95
C LYS A 27 -7.76 2.28 2.45
N ASN A 28 -8.32 1.22 3.03
CA ASN A 28 -8.06 -0.17 2.66
C ASN A 28 -9.16 -0.70 1.74
N ARG A 29 -8.79 -1.24 0.58
CA ARG A 29 -9.76 -1.85 -0.34
C ARG A 29 -10.37 -3.14 0.22
N CYS A 30 -9.58 -3.90 0.98
CA CYS A 30 -9.99 -5.16 1.60
C CYS A 30 -9.27 -5.30 2.95
N MET A 31 -10.01 -5.61 4.01
CA MET A 31 -9.45 -5.79 5.35
C MET A 31 -8.67 -7.10 5.53
N ASP A 32 -8.80 -8.04 4.58
CA ASP A 32 -8.02 -9.27 4.55
C ASP A 32 -6.63 -9.08 3.89
N VAL A 33 -6.40 -7.92 3.26
CA VAL A 33 -5.17 -7.59 2.54
C VAL A 33 -4.59 -6.28 3.09
N LEU A 34 -3.86 -6.40 4.19
CA LEU A 34 -3.24 -5.27 4.90
C LEU A 34 -1.71 -5.35 4.85
N PRO A 35 -1.03 -4.19 4.75
CA PRO A 35 0.42 -4.13 4.80
C PRO A 35 0.92 -4.38 6.25
N PRO A 36 1.99 -5.16 6.43
CA PRO A 36 2.66 -5.26 7.72
C PRO A 36 3.26 -3.91 8.14
N ASP A 37 3.17 -3.58 9.42
CA ASP A 37 3.67 -2.31 9.98
C ASP A 37 5.16 -2.10 9.69
N ARG A 38 5.96 -3.18 9.73
CA ARG A 38 7.41 -3.17 9.43
C ARG A 38 7.76 -2.82 7.98
N CYS A 39 6.80 -2.90 7.06
CA CYS A 39 6.99 -2.67 5.63
C CYS A 39 6.30 -1.40 5.15
N LEU A 40 5.61 -0.65 6.03
CA LEU A 40 4.80 0.49 5.62
C LEU A 40 5.67 1.64 5.09
N PRO A 41 5.38 2.19 3.89
CA PRO A 41 5.85 3.50 3.50
C PRO A 41 4.95 4.57 4.14
N PHE A 42 5.54 5.49 4.89
CA PHE A 42 4.82 6.62 5.47
C PHE A 42 4.88 7.83 4.52
N LEU A 43 3.74 8.48 4.29
CA LEU A 43 3.70 9.72 3.50
C LEU A 43 4.37 10.84 4.29
N ILE A 44 5.29 11.55 3.63
CA ILE A 44 6.16 12.59 4.19
C ILE A 44 5.64 13.97 3.79
N THR A 45 5.22 14.13 2.52
CA THR A 45 4.71 15.41 2.03
C THR A 45 3.49 15.83 2.84
N ILE A 46 3.56 17.03 3.42
CA ILE A 46 2.48 17.66 4.18
C ILE A 46 1.49 18.27 3.19
N ASP A 47 0.22 17.88 3.25
CA ASP A 47 -0.81 18.35 2.31
C ASP A 47 -2.03 19.01 2.99
N GLY A 48 -1.90 19.33 4.28
CA GLY A 48 -2.98 19.85 5.12
C GLY A 48 -3.84 18.77 5.76
N GLU A 49 -3.81 17.52 5.28
CA GLU A 49 -4.36 16.36 5.98
C GLU A 49 -3.35 15.73 6.94
N SER A 50 -3.87 15.08 7.99
CA SER A 50 -3.07 14.52 9.09
C SER A 50 -2.66 13.06 8.89
N SER A 51 -3.16 12.38 7.85
CA SER A 51 -2.89 10.96 7.64
C SER A 51 -1.62 10.75 6.82
N ASN A 52 -0.67 10.03 7.40
CA ASN A 52 0.56 9.56 6.77
C ASN A 52 0.46 8.10 6.29
N TYR A 53 -0.74 7.53 6.30
CA TYR A 53 -0.99 6.13 5.96
C TYR A 53 -1.49 5.97 4.53
N ILE A 54 -0.92 4.99 3.83
CA ILE A 54 -1.43 4.43 2.59
C ILE A 54 -1.27 2.90 2.65
N ASN A 55 -2.23 2.15 2.07
CA ASN A 55 -2.10 0.70 1.94
C ASN A 55 -1.06 0.36 0.85
N ALA A 56 0.18 0.25 1.28
CA ALA A 56 1.33 -0.11 0.47
C ALA A 56 2.40 -0.79 1.33
N ALA A 57 3.31 -1.53 0.71
CA ALA A 57 4.42 -2.19 1.36
C ALA A 57 5.72 -1.99 0.55
N LEU A 58 6.78 -1.60 1.24
CA LEU A 58 8.15 -1.64 0.74
C LEU A 58 8.58 -3.10 0.60
N MET A 59 9.11 -3.43 -0.57
CA MET A 59 9.61 -4.75 -0.89
C MET A 59 11.02 -4.70 -1.43
N ASP A 60 11.81 -5.69 -1.04
CA ASP A 60 13.17 -5.86 -1.49
C ASP A 60 13.20 -6.36 -2.94
N SER A 61 14.22 -5.94 -3.67
CA SER A 61 14.63 -6.62 -4.89
C SER A 61 15.72 -7.64 -4.57
N TYR A 62 16.12 -8.40 -5.58
CA TYR A 62 17.32 -9.24 -5.49
C TYR A 62 18.60 -8.43 -5.16
N LYS A 63 18.68 -7.15 -5.54
CA LYS A 63 19.92 -6.34 -5.43
C LYS A 63 19.91 -5.31 -4.31
N GLN A 64 18.74 -4.87 -3.87
CA GLN A 64 18.58 -3.72 -3.00
C GLN A 64 17.32 -3.87 -2.14
N PRO A 65 17.41 -3.58 -0.82
CA PRO A 65 16.24 -3.53 0.05
C PRO A 65 15.34 -2.34 -0.27
N SER A 66 14.03 -2.48 -0.03
CA SER A 66 13.02 -1.43 -0.28
C SER A 66 13.07 -0.86 -1.70
N ALA A 67 13.38 -1.70 -2.69
CA ALA A 67 13.52 -1.30 -4.09
C ALA A 67 12.16 -1.14 -4.81
N PHE A 68 11.12 -1.80 -4.31
CA PHE A 68 9.78 -1.75 -4.86
C PHE A 68 8.79 -1.27 -3.82
N ILE A 69 7.72 -0.64 -4.31
CA ILE A 69 6.52 -0.37 -3.53
C ILE A 69 5.39 -1.15 -4.16
N VAL A 70 4.81 -2.08 -3.41
CA VAL A 70 3.61 -2.81 -3.81
C VAL A 70 2.42 -2.17 -3.12
N THR A 71 1.41 -1.78 -3.88
CA THR A 71 0.24 -1.06 -3.37
C THR A 71 -1.03 -1.56 -4.03
N GLN A 72 -2.16 -1.42 -3.34
CA GLN A 72 -3.47 -1.66 -3.94
C GLN A 72 -3.73 -0.68 -5.10
N HIS A 73 -4.69 -0.99 -5.97
CA HIS A 73 -5.21 0.04 -6.88
C HIS A 73 -5.81 1.19 -6.04
N PRO A 74 -5.44 2.46 -6.29
CA PRO A 74 -5.95 3.59 -5.54
C PRO A 74 -7.48 3.60 -5.48
N LEU A 75 -8.03 3.95 -4.32
CA LEU A 75 -9.46 4.21 -4.16
C LEU A 75 -9.72 5.68 -4.52
N PRO A 76 -10.97 6.07 -4.83
CA PRO A 76 -11.29 7.47 -5.11
C PRO A 76 -10.80 8.45 -4.03
N ASN A 77 -10.87 8.04 -2.75
CA ASN A 77 -10.41 8.82 -1.59
C ASN A 77 -8.90 8.70 -1.30
N THR A 78 -8.14 7.85 -2.01
CA THR A 78 -6.70 7.66 -1.79
C THR A 78 -5.84 7.97 -3.02
N VAL A 79 -6.42 8.52 -4.10
CA VAL A 79 -5.66 8.95 -5.29
C VAL A 79 -4.61 10.01 -4.95
N LYS A 80 -4.95 10.97 -4.08
CA LYS A 80 -4.00 11.99 -3.62
C LYS A 80 -2.84 11.37 -2.84
N ASP A 81 -3.14 10.45 -1.94
CA ASP A 81 -2.15 9.70 -1.16
C ASP A 81 -1.23 8.86 -2.06
N PHE A 82 -1.76 8.27 -3.13
CA PHE A 82 -0.96 7.54 -4.11
C PHE A 82 0.06 8.44 -4.81
N TRP A 83 -0.34 9.65 -5.22
CA TRP A 83 0.61 10.59 -5.84
C TRP A 83 1.62 11.15 -4.84
N ARG A 84 1.23 11.35 -3.58
CA ARG A 84 2.17 11.68 -2.50
C ARG A 84 3.21 10.58 -2.32
N LEU A 85 2.79 9.31 -2.30
CA LEU A 85 3.70 8.15 -2.23
C LEU A 85 4.71 8.15 -3.38
N VAL A 86 4.23 8.33 -4.61
CA VAL A 86 5.09 8.39 -5.82
C VAL A 86 6.12 9.51 -5.71
N LEU A 87 5.70 10.69 -5.23
CA LEU A 87 6.57 11.84 -5.05
C LEU A 87 7.61 11.63 -3.93
N ASP A 88 7.14 11.24 -2.74
CA ASP A 88 7.93 11.07 -1.52
C ASP A 88 9.03 10.01 -1.69
N TYR A 89 8.74 8.95 -2.43
CA TYR A 89 9.66 7.84 -2.68
C TYR A 89 10.35 7.91 -4.04
N HIS A 90 10.20 9.04 -4.76
CA HIS A 90 10.84 9.29 -6.05
C HIS A 90 10.63 8.15 -7.08
N CYS A 91 9.41 7.61 -7.13
CA CYS A 91 9.07 6.55 -8.05
C CYS A 91 9.14 7.08 -9.50
N THR A 92 9.96 6.43 -10.33
CA THR A 92 10.15 6.82 -11.75
C THR A 92 9.32 5.99 -12.72
N SER A 93 8.64 4.95 -12.24
CA SER A 93 7.83 4.05 -13.06
C SER A 93 6.69 3.47 -12.25
N ILE A 94 5.53 3.32 -12.89
CA ILE A 94 4.33 2.71 -12.32
C ILE A 94 3.93 1.56 -13.25
N VAL A 95 3.78 0.36 -12.68
CA VAL A 95 3.33 -0.82 -13.41
C VAL A 95 1.97 -1.23 -12.85
N MET A 96 0.93 -1.16 -13.69
CA MET A 96 -0.41 -1.62 -13.34
C MET A 96 -0.63 -3.02 -13.88
N LEU A 97 -0.97 -3.97 -12.99
CA LEU A 97 -1.18 -5.38 -13.33
C LEU A 97 -2.65 -5.79 -13.40
N ASN A 98 -3.57 -4.85 -13.17
CA ASN A 98 -5.01 -5.08 -13.23
C ASN A 98 -5.58 -4.48 -14.52
N ASP A 99 -6.67 -5.07 -15.00
CA ASP A 99 -7.48 -4.43 -16.04
C ASP A 99 -8.09 -3.13 -15.51
N VAL A 100 -8.17 -2.12 -16.38
CA VAL A 100 -8.82 -0.85 -16.05
C VAL A 100 -10.32 -1.06 -16.13
N ASP A 101 -10.96 -1.28 -14.98
CA ASP A 101 -12.41 -1.25 -14.89
C ASP A 101 -12.90 0.19 -15.08
N PRO A 102 -13.68 0.49 -16.14
CA PRO A 102 -14.16 1.84 -16.39
C PRO A 102 -15.04 2.39 -15.25
N ALA A 103 -15.66 1.53 -14.43
CA ALA A 103 -16.43 1.94 -13.27
C ALA A 103 -15.57 2.39 -12.08
N GLN A 104 -14.26 2.12 -12.11
CA GLN A 104 -13.30 2.53 -11.08
C GLN A 104 -12.43 3.71 -11.52
N LEU A 105 -12.60 4.21 -12.74
CA LEU A 105 -12.00 5.46 -13.18
C LEU A 105 -12.62 6.62 -12.38
N CYS A 106 -11.78 7.46 -11.80
CA CYS A 106 -12.23 8.75 -11.29
C CYS A 106 -12.86 9.54 -12.45
N PRO A 107 -14.04 10.17 -12.25
CA PRO A 107 -14.61 11.06 -13.26
C PRO A 107 -13.72 12.28 -13.53
#